data_AF-A0A1M6RG59-F1
#
_entry.id   AF-A0A1M6RG59-F1
#
_cell.length_a   1.000
_cell.length_b   1.000
_cell.length_c   1.000
_cell.angle_alpha   90.00
_cell.angle_beta   90.00
_cell.angle_gamma   90.00
#
_symmetry.space_group_name_H-M   'P 1'
#
loop_
_entity.id
_entity.type
_entity.pdbx_description
1 polymer ?
#
loop_
_entity_poly.entity_id
_entity_poly.type
_entity_poly.pdbx_seq_one_letter_code
_entity_poly.pdbx_strand_id
1 'polypeptide(L)'
;MSFSRFFKLQTALLAIFVGASFAAKSQTGKVHYAVGEVFVHRGGSEMVIKSNDPDKNKLKKAKSVKERDDIITQQESEVTIGLPDGSSFNVQENTVVSITKLSFEDGENNFVTEVKRGSMKFDVQKQANGKSKFKFKTGTATAAIRGTDGFVGTSKSCSVASLSTGSLEFADNDNEQATRSISGGQTIIYCKKDFLVMDLKSSGNQDLFKAIDSVLTDTTLSADAIRKATEEADKKISEKQNALKAKIQCNVTPLPDVVHSAEQTIVATCTEGTHIRIFDEPVLSDGSEIQLVVKWAASTVGPKKFPLTCFYGNDSTNTIQCGLVTTYYAGNQEGDESSRPVPLTITSNTPVEVCDPAMATIEGVFDPSDSNATLTVKLGKYTSNNLVPLSANGKFSHSISVSDKAGNWNENAIVINYESENGDQSATVPLKVNKSCKTVNLLPPTLAMTANKCKVWLELGQTTGDRAIYTLSVDGQPQKNVYIDSDRQFNDKLSRGTHNYTFHVEDLAGNHVEINKKLECYPPIRNAKIVIDGGDGLEHVPVPPPPPKGVNSKIHRQLSFTIAGLPQNDPDYIREIKIAYLGKTIIIRGSDMLSNRIDQQIELKRGTTIVKITVKLKSGEILTQTKPYKV
;
A
#
# COMPACT_ATOMS: atom_id res chain seq x y z
N MET A 1 -89.84 24.76 41.78
CA MET A 1 -88.42 24.85 41.37
C MET A 1 -87.92 23.43 41.15
N SER A 2 -87.69 23.04 39.90
CA SER A 2 -87.35 21.67 39.49
C SER A 2 -86.38 21.72 38.30
N PHE A 3 -85.66 20.60 38.10
CA PHE A 3 -84.53 20.30 37.20
C PHE A 3 -83.15 20.68 37.76
N SER A 4 -82.10 19.86 37.72
CA SER A 4 -81.87 18.48 37.23
C SER A 4 -80.43 18.10 37.62
N ARG A 5 -80.17 17.08 38.44
CA ARG A 5 -79.81 15.69 38.06
C ARG A 5 -78.98 15.52 36.77
N PHE A 6 -77.80 16.13 36.65
CA PHE A 6 -76.82 15.73 35.61
C PHE A 6 -75.33 15.78 36.02
N PHE A 7 -75.00 15.85 37.31
CA PHE A 7 -73.61 16.07 37.76
C PHE A 7 -72.96 14.92 38.55
N LYS A 8 -73.34 13.67 38.26
CA LYS A 8 -72.70 12.47 38.87
C LYS A 8 -72.44 11.35 37.88
N LEU A 9 -71.85 11.67 36.73
CA LEU A 9 -71.37 10.65 35.79
C LEU A 9 -70.18 11.13 34.94
N GLN A 10 -69.11 11.65 35.57
CA GLN A 10 -67.83 11.92 34.89
C GLN A 10 -66.58 11.76 35.78
N THR A 11 -66.62 10.83 36.74
CA THR A 11 -65.45 10.47 37.58
C THR A 11 -65.28 8.96 37.69
N ALA A 12 -65.44 8.25 36.56
CA ALA A 12 -65.15 6.81 36.45
C ALA A 12 -64.69 6.40 35.03
N LEU A 13 -64.05 7.32 34.30
CA LEU A 13 -63.47 7.02 32.97
C LEU A 13 -62.11 7.71 32.74
N LEU A 14 -61.27 7.72 33.77
CA LEU A 14 -59.89 8.23 33.67
C LEU A 14 -58.91 7.38 34.49
N ALA A 15 -59.02 6.05 34.37
CA ALA A 15 -58.08 5.09 34.98
C ALA A 15 -57.79 3.91 34.03
N ILE A 16 -57.78 4.17 32.73
CA ILE A 16 -57.19 3.30 31.71
C ILE A 16 -56.29 4.18 30.82
N PHE A 17 -55.40 4.96 31.44
CA PHE A 17 -54.16 5.31 30.76
C PHE A 17 -53.21 4.17 31.03
N VAL A 18 -53.20 3.26 30.04
CA VAL A 18 -52.13 2.34 29.71
C VAL A 18 -50.83 2.91 30.26
N GLY A 19 -50.30 2.25 31.29
CA GLY A 19 -48.89 2.39 31.64
C GLY A 19 -48.11 1.90 30.42
N ALA A 20 -47.85 2.81 29.48
CA ALA A 20 -46.77 2.66 28.53
C ALA A 20 -45.52 2.57 29.39
N SER A 21 -45.14 1.34 29.74
CA SER A 21 -43.82 1.05 30.22
C SER A 21 -42.89 1.59 29.14
N PHE A 22 -42.30 2.76 29.39
CA PHE A 22 -41.13 3.19 28.65
C PHE A 22 -40.15 2.02 28.77
N ALA A 23 -40.03 1.23 27.70
CA ALA A 23 -39.05 0.18 27.60
C ALA A 23 -37.70 0.88 27.78
N ALA A 24 -37.05 0.64 28.91
CA ALA A 24 -35.72 1.17 29.17
C ALA A 24 -34.83 0.84 27.95
N LYS A 25 -34.28 1.89 27.32
CA LYS A 25 -33.38 1.79 26.16
C LYS A 25 -32.35 0.67 26.45
N SER A 26 -32.27 -0.33 25.56
CA SER A 26 -31.60 -1.59 25.88
C SER A 26 -30.08 -1.41 26.02
N GLN A 27 -29.58 -1.35 27.27
CA GLN A 27 -28.15 -1.40 27.61
C GLN A 27 -27.63 -2.85 27.67
N THR A 28 -27.96 -3.66 26.65
CA THR A 28 -27.67 -5.11 26.67
C THR A 28 -27.16 -5.60 25.32
N GLY A 29 -26.14 -6.46 25.32
CA GLY A 29 -25.74 -7.27 24.16
C GLY A 29 -26.53 -8.57 24.13
N LYS A 30 -26.94 -9.03 22.94
CA LYS A 30 -27.72 -10.27 22.78
C LYS A 30 -26.81 -11.44 22.47
N VAL A 31 -27.09 -12.60 23.06
CA VAL A 31 -26.39 -13.84 22.70
C VAL A 31 -26.99 -14.38 21.40
N HIS A 32 -26.17 -14.55 20.37
CA HIS A 32 -26.58 -15.07 19.06
C HIS A 32 -26.24 -16.55 18.90
N TYR A 33 -25.05 -16.94 19.37
CA TYR A 33 -24.53 -18.30 19.22
C TYR A 33 -23.73 -18.70 20.45
N ALA A 34 -23.86 -19.96 20.88
CA ALA A 34 -23.04 -20.51 21.95
C ALA A 34 -22.88 -22.03 21.82
N VAL A 35 -21.64 -22.50 21.98
CA VAL A 35 -21.27 -23.92 22.00
C VAL A 35 -20.39 -24.21 23.21
N GLY A 36 -20.41 -25.46 23.68
CA GLY A 36 -19.67 -25.88 24.87
C GLY A 36 -20.24 -25.31 26.17
N GLU A 37 -19.36 -25.05 27.14
CA GLU A 37 -19.67 -24.51 28.45
C GLU A 37 -19.37 -23.01 28.53
N VAL A 38 -20.44 -22.23 28.65
CA VAL A 38 -20.40 -20.77 28.66
C VAL A 38 -21.25 -20.24 29.81
N PHE A 39 -20.62 -19.43 30.65
CA PHE A 39 -21.21 -18.84 31.85
C PHE A 39 -21.11 -17.32 31.84
N VAL A 40 -22.02 -16.68 32.58
CA VAL A 40 -21.98 -15.25 32.86
C VAL A 40 -22.07 -15.04 34.36
N HIS A 41 -21.14 -14.28 34.94
CA HIS A 41 -21.22 -13.84 36.32
C HIS A 41 -21.77 -12.42 36.36
N ARG A 42 -22.91 -12.23 37.05
CA ARG A 42 -23.58 -10.93 37.20
C ARG A 42 -23.92 -10.70 38.66
N GLY A 43 -23.41 -9.61 39.24
CA GLY A 43 -23.71 -9.24 40.62
C GLY A 43 -23.40 -10.35 41.62
N GLY A 44 -22.32 -11.11 41.41
CA GLY A 44 -21.91 -12.23 42.25
C GLY A 44 -22.67 -13.54 42.04
N SER A 45 -23.59 -13.62 41.08
CA SER A 45 -24.31 -14.85 40.74
C SER A 45 -23.88 -15.42 39.38
N GLU A 46 -23.64 -16.73 39.32
CA GLU A 46 -23.36 -17.46 38.08
C GLU A 46 -24.67 -17.77 37.33
N MET A 47 -24.68 -17.48 36.03
CA MET A 47 -25.76 -17.78 35.09
C MET A 47 -25.19 -18.60 33.94
N VAL A 48 -26.04 -19.44 33.33
CA VAL A 48 -25.63 -20.30 32.22
C VAL A 48 -26.09 -19.71 30.88
N ILE A 49 -25.20 -19.63 29.90
CA ILE A 49 -25.58 -19.39 28.51
C ILE A 49 -25.81 -20.74 27.82
N LYS A 50 -24.83 -21.64 27.92
CA LYS A 50 -24.84 -23.00 27.36
C LYS A 50 -24.01 -23.90 28.28
N SER A 51 -24.49 -25.10 28.55
CA SER A 51 -23.70 -26.16 29.21
C SER A 51 -24.30 -27.51 28.85
N ASN A 52 -23.42 -28.51 28.73
CA ASN A 52 -23.81 -29.90 28.51
C ASN A 52 -24.04 -30.64 29.85
N ASP A 53 -23.70 -30.02 30.98
CA ASP A 53 -23.92 -30.56 32.31
C ASP A 53 -25.39 -30.34 32.76
N PRO A 54 -26.15 -31.41 33.06
CA PRO A 54 -27.53 -31.33 33.54
C PRO A 54 -27.70 -30.51 34.82
N ASP A 55 -26.71 -30.50 35.73
CA ASP A 55 -26.77 -29.79 36.99
C ASP A 55 -26.51 -28.29 36.80
N LYS A 56 -25.59 -27.93 35.91
CA LYS A 56 -25.35 -26.53 35.53
C LYS A 56 -26.50 -25.93 34.72
N ASN A 57 -27.26 -26.74 33.98
CA ASN A 57 -28.47 -26.29 33.28
C ASN A 57 -29.62 -25.86 34.22
N LYS A 58 -29.53 -26.14 35.53
CA LYS A 58 -30.47 -25.65 36.55
C LYS A 58 -30.21 -24.18 36.92
N LEU A 59 -29.06 -23.62 36.54
CA LEU A 59 -28.75 -22.21 36.74
C LEU A 59 -29.65 -21.33 35.87
N LYS A 60 -29.81 -20.06 36.28
CA LYS A 60 -30.60 -19.09 35.51
C LYS A 60 -29.98 -18.89 34.13
N LYS A 61 -30.80 -19.03 33.07
CA LYS A 61 -30.35 -18.80 31.69
C LYS A 61 -30.09 -17.32 31.41
N ALA A 62 -28.94 -17.01 30.85
CA ALA A 62 -28.60 -15.69 30.33
C ALA A 62 -28.79 -15.65 28.81
N LYS A 63 -29.74 -14.84 28.33
CA LYS A 63 -29.97 -14.59 26.89
C LYS A 63 -29.29 -13.31 26.38
N SER A 64 -28.76 -12.52 27.31
CA SER A 64 -28.14 -11.23 27.05
C SER A 64 -27.08 -10.93 28.09
N VAL A 65 -26.09 -10.15 27.69
CA VAL A 65 -25.03 -9.60 28.55
C VAL A 65 -25.27 -8.12 28.82
N LYS A 66 -24.77 -7.63 29.95
CA LYS A 66 -24.96 -6.29 30.49
C LYS A 66 -23.62 -5.69 30.89
N GLU A 67 -23.63 -4.39 31.18
CA GLU A 67 -22.51 -3.77 31.89
C GLU A 67 -22.20 -4.54 33.18
N ARG A 68 -20.90 -4.72 33.47
CA ARG A 68 -20.30 -5.41 34.61
C ARG A 68 -20.49 -6.93 34.64
N ASP A 69 -20.92 -7.52 33.53
CA ASP A 69 -20.91 -8.96 33.37
C ASP A 69 -19.50 -9.47 33.06
N ASP A 70 -19.12 -10.58 33.71
CA ASP A 70 -17.96 -11.39 33.33
C ASP A 70 -18.45 -12.60 32.53
N ILE A 71 -17.97 -12.76 31.30
CA ILE A 71 -18.24 -13.90 30.42
C ILE A 71 -17.08 -14.88 30.55
N ILE A 72 -17.41 -16.16 30.78
CA ILE A 72 -16.43 -17.23 30.99
C ILE A 72 -16.76 -18.37 30.02
N THR A 73 -15.78 -18.73 29.21
CA THR A 73 -15.82 -19.89 28.30
C THR A 73 -14.77 -20.91 28.72
N GLN A 74 -15.13 -22.19 28.68
CA GLN A 74 -14.21 -23.30 28.95
C GLN A 74 -13.54 -23.79 27.67
N GLN A 75 -12.87 -24.94 27.75
CA GLN A 75 -12.29 -25.63 26.60
C GLN A 75 -13.39 -25.98 25.58
N GLU A 76 -13.07 -25.91 24.28
CA GLU A 76 -14.02 -26.22 23.19
C GLU A 76 -15.34 -25.44 23.27
N SER A 77 -15.31 -24.25 23.88
CA SER A 77 -16.48 -23.42 24.11
C SER A 77 -16.30 -22.05 23.48
N GLU A 78 -17.31 -21.53 22.80
CA GLU A 78 -17.32 -20.16 22.28
C GLU A 78 -18.70 -19.53 22.41
N VAL A 79 -18.75 -18.20 22.48
CA VAL A 79 -20.02 -17.45 22.48
C VAL A 79 -19.91 -16.20 21.63
N THR A 80 -20.88 -16.00 20.73
CA THR A 80 -21.02 -14.79 19.92
C THR A 80 -22.11 -13.91 20.50
N ILE A 81 -21.75 -12.64 20.74
CA ILE A 81 -22.64 -11.62 21.26
C ILE A 81 -22.75 -10.50 20.23
N GLY A 82 -24.00 -10.19 19.88
CA GLY A 82 -24.35 -9.09 18.99
C GLY A 82 -24.72 -7.85 19.79
N LEU A 83 -24.25 -6.70 19.32
CA LEU A 83 -24.60 -5.39 19.83
C LEU A 83 -25.72 -4.75 19.00
N PRO A 84 -26.50 -3.81 19.58
CA PRO A 84 -27.60 -3.16 18.88
C PRO A 84 -27.22 -2.45 17.58
N ASP A 85 -25.95 -2.10 17.39
CA ASP A 85 -25.47 -1.40 16.20
C ASP A 85 -25.07 -2.30 15.04
N GLY A 86 -25.19 -3.62 15.23
CA GLY A 86 -24.74 -4.65 14.30
C GLY A 86 -23.29 -5.06 14.49
N SER A 87 -22.58 -4.50 15.49
CA SER A 87 -21.26 -4.99 15.87
C SER A 87 -21.41 -6.34 16.58
N SER A 88 -20.40 -7.19 16.49
CA SER A 88 -20.37 -8.45 17.21
C SER A 88 -19.01 -8.71 17.84
N PHE A 89 -19.02 -9.51 18.89
CA PHE A 89 -17.80 -10.06 19.46
C PHE A 89 -18.02 -11.53 19.80
N ASN A 90 -16.99 -12.31 19.55
CA ASN A 90 -16.98 -13.73 19.82
C ASN A 90 -15.89 -14.01 20.87
N VAL A 91 -16.31 -14.49 22.04
CA VAL A 91 -15.45 -14.87 23.15
C VAL A 91 -15.03 -16.32 22.94
N GLN A 92 -13.72 -16.53 22.82
CA GLN A 92 -13.13 -17.80 22.39
C GLN A 92 -12.99 -18.79 23.54
N GLU A 93 -12.50 -20.00 23.29
CA GLU A 93 -12.28 -20.98 24.36
C GLU A 93 -11.33 -20.49 25.46
N ASN A 94 -11.48 -21.04 26.67
CA ASN A 94 -10.64 -20.73 27.83
C ASN A 94 -10.52 -19.23 28.17
N THR A 95 -11.52 -18.44 27.82
CA THR A 95 -11.46 -16.98 27.86
C THR A 95 -12.30 -16.43 29.00
N VAL A 96 -11.81 -15.35 29.60
CA VAL A 96 -12.56 -14.55 30.59
C VAL A 96 -12.55 -13.10 30.14
N VAL A 97 -13.75 -12.57 29.88
CA VAL A 97 -13.95 -11.20 29.38
C VAL A 97 -14.91 -10.44 30.29
N SER A 98 -14.51 -9.27 30.76
CA SER A 98 -15.34 -8.35 31.54
C SER A 98 -15.92 -7.26 30.65
N ILE A 99 -17.22 -7.03 30.68
CA ILE A 99 -17.85 -5.89 30.02
C ILE A 99 -17.87 -4.71 30.99
N THR A 100 -16.84 -3.87 30.97
CA THR A 100 -16.71 -2.76 31.94
C THR A 100 -17.65 -1.58 31.66
N LYS A 101 -17.94 -1.32 30.38
CA LYS A 101 -18.90 -0.29 29.96
C LYS A 101 -19.72 -0.76 28.77
N LEU A 102 -21.03 -0.60 28.85
CA LEU A 102 -21.96 -0.95 27.78
C LEU A 102 -23.12 0.06 27.75
N SER A 103 -23.00 1.10 26.92
CA SER A 103 -24.07 2.08 26.75
C SER A 103 -24.36 2.36 25.28
N PHE A 104 -25.66 2.48 24.96
CA PHE A 104 -26.19 2.75 23.64
C PHE A 104 -27.17 3.91 23.75
N GLU A 105 -26.70 5.13 23.47
CA GLU A 105 -27.48 6.35 23.59
C GLU A 105 -27.45 7.12 22.27
N ASP A 106 -28.61 7.30 21.64
CA ASP A 106 -28.81 8.18 20.47
C ASP A 106 -27.79 7.98 19.32
N GLY A 107 -27.47 6.71 19.04
CA GLY A 107 -26.51 6.31 18.01
C GLY A 107 -25.04 6.37 18.45
N GLU A 108 -24.75 6.79 19.68
CA GLU A 108 -23.43 6.72 20.31
C GLU A 108 -23.28 5.40 21.08
N ASN A 109 -22.34 4.57 20.64
CA ASN A 109 -22.04 3.29 21.28
C ASN A 109 -20.76 3.42 22.09
N ASN A 110 -20.85 3.24 23.40
CA ASN A 110 -19.67 3.14 24.26
C ASN A 110 -19.54 1.70 24.76
N PHE A 111 -18.64 0.95 24.13
CA PHE A 111 -18.29 -0.40 24.51
C PHE A 111 -16.85 -0.44 25.02
N VAL A 112 -16.69 -0.78 26.29
CA VAL A 112 -15.37 -1.01 26.89
C VAL A 112 -15.37 -2.39 27.51
N THR A 113 -14.42 -3.22 27.09
CA THR A 113 -14.28 -4.58 27.60
C THR A 113 -12.84 -4.85 28.02
N GLU A 114 -12.65 -5.76 28.97
CA GLU A 114 -11.34 -6.19 29.45
C GLU A 114 -11.19 -7.70 29.24
N VAL A 115 -10.20 -8.10 28.44
CA VAL A 115 -9.81 -9.50 28.26
C VAL A 115 -8.85 -9.86 29.38
N LYS A 116 -9.37 -10.52 30.43
CA LYS A 116 -8.59 -10.95 31.59
C LYS A 116 -7.71 -12.16 31.26
N ARG A 117 -8.20 -13.06 30.42
CA ARG A 117 -7.51 -14.27 29.95
C ARG A 117 -8.06 -14.70 28.60
N GLY A 118 -7.22 -15.22 27.71
CA GLY A 118 -7.66 -15.79 26.43
C GLY A 118 -7.79 -14.73 25.34
N SER A 119 -8.76 -14.90 24.43
CA SER A 119 -8.96 -13.96 23.32
C SER A 119 -10.42 -13.76 22.96
N MET A 120 -10.69 -12.64 22.31
CA MET A 120 -11.97 -12.37 21.69
C MET A 120 -11.76 -11.86 20.27
N LYS A 121 -12.56 -12.38 19.35
CA LYS A 121 -12.73 -11.81 18.01
C LYS A 121 -13.74 -10.67 18.09
N PHE A 122 -13.52 -9.60 17.34
CA PHE A 122 -14.44 -8.48 17.24
C PHE A 122 -14.67 -8.13 15.76
N ASP A 123 -15.91 -7.76 15.46
CA ASP A 123 -16.27 -7.10 14.22
C ASP A 123 -17.12 -5.87 14.54
N VAL A 124 -16.53 -4.69 14.39
CA VAL A 124 -17.13 -3.42 14.80
C VAL A 124 -17.62 -2.64 13.59
N GLN A 125 -18.87 -2.19 13.67
CA GLN A 125 -19.50 -1.34 12.66
C GLN A 125 -19.01 0.11 12.80
N LYS A 126 -18.74 0.77 11.66
CA LYS A 126 -18.40 2.20 11.66
C LYS A 126 -19.68 3.01 11.80
N GLN A 127 -19.79 3.83 12.85
CA GLN A 127 -20.92 4.75 13.01
C GLN A 127 -20.67 6.08 12.28
N ALA A 128 -21.72 6.64 11.67
CA ALA A 128 -21.66 7.90 10.91
C ALA A 128 -21.33 9.11 11.80
N ASN A 129 -21.83 9.14 13.04
CA ASN A 129 -21.63 10.25 13.97
C ASN A 129 -20.19 10.40 14.50
N GLY A 130 -19.34 9.38 14.34
CA GLY A 130 -17.95 9.38 14.81
C GLY A 130 -17.73 9.50 16.32
N LYS A 131 -18.80 9.44 17.12
CA LYS A 131 -18.74 9.58 18.57
C LYS A 131 -18.66 8.25 19.32
N SER A 132 -18.93 7.14 18.62
CA SER A 132 -18.87 5.79 19.19
C SER A 132 -17.44 5.40 19.55
N LYS A 133 -17.27 4.78 20.72
CA LYS A 133 -15.99 4.37 21.30
C LYS A 133 -16.00 2.87 21.58
N PHE A 134 -15.11 2.16 20.91
CA PHE A 134 -14.84 0.74 21.15
C PHE A 134 -13.43 0.61 21.70
N LYS A 135 -13.31 0.14 22.95
CA LYS A 135 -12.03 -0.06 23.62
C LYS A 135 -11.94 -1.46 24.20
N PHE A 136 -10.84 -2.14 23.91
CA PHE A 136 -10.51 -3.46 24.41
C PHE A 136 -9.27 -3.35 25.27
N LYS A 137 -9.45 -3.56 26.56
CA LYS A 137 -8.37 -3.57 27.54
C LYS A 137 -7.84 -4.98 27.69
N THR A 138 -6.55 -5.06 27.91
CA THR A 138 -5.82 -6.23 28.36
C THR A 138 -5.04 -5.81 29.60
N GLY A 139 -4.45 -6.76 30.34
CA GLY A 139 -3.71 -6.44 31.56
C GLY A 139 -2.64 -5.35 31.36
N THR A 140 -1.98 -5.30 30.20
CA THR A 140 -0.86 -4.37 29.93
C THR A 140 -1.14 -3.33 28.84
N ALA A 141 -2.24 -3.42 28.09
CA ALA A 141 -2.49 -2.49 27.00
C ALA A 141 -3.98 -2.26 26.69
N THR A 142 -4.27 -1.16 26.01
CA THR A 142 -5.60 -0.79 25.51
C THR A 142 -5.58 -0.66 23.99
N ALA A 143 -6.48 -1.39 23.33
CA ALA A 143 -6.76 -1.27 21.90
C ALA A 143 -8.03 -0.44 21.66
N ALA A 144 -7.93 0.64 20.90
CA ALA A 144 -9.04 1.46 20.44
C ALA A 144 -9.28 1.25 18.94
N ILE A 145 -10.54 1.01 18.56
CA ILE A 145 -10.88 0.66 17.17
C ILE A 145 -12.10 1.43 16.65
N ARG A 146 -12.19 1.50 15.32
CA ARG A 146 -13.33 2.10 14.61
C ARG A 146 -13.53 1.43 13.25
N GLY A 147 -14.62 0.67 13.09
CA GLY A 147 -14.93 0.01 11.81
C GLY A 147 -14.04 -1.20 11.50
N THR A 148 -13.47 -1.83 12.52
CA THR A 148 -12.35 -2.77 12.41
C THR A 148 -12.82 -4.21 12.63
N ASP A 149 -12.19 -5.18 11.95
CA ASP A 149 -12.36 -6.62 12.17
C ASP A 149 -11.01 -7.25 12.54
N GLY A 150 -11.00 -8.06 13.59
CA GLY A 150 -9.78 -8.66 14.11
C GLY A 150 -10.00 -9.39 15.42
N PHE A 151 -8.91 -9.66 16.13
CA PHE A 151 -8.95 -10.20 17.48
C PHE A 151 -8.06 -9.40 18.43
N VAL A 152 -8.37 -9.51 19.71
CA VAL A 152 -7.57 -9.02 20.82
C VAL A 152 -7.55 -10.07 21.91
N GLY A 153 -6.39 -10.27 22.52
CA GLY A 153 -6.21 -11.28 23.54
C GLY A 153 -5.02 -11.01 24.43
N THR A 154 -4.92 -11.83 25.47
CA THR A 154 -3.79 -11.85 26.38
C THR A 154 -3.26 -13.27 26.50
N SER A 155 -1.94 -13.39 26.42
CA SER A 155 -1.19 -14.62 26.65
C SER A 155 -0.14 -14.34 27.72
N LYS A 156 -0.28 -14.96 28.89
CA LYS A 156 0.57 -14.69 30.08
C LYS A 156 0.64 -13.19 30.39
N SER A 157 1.81 -12.57 30.24
CA SER A 157 2.06 -11.14 30.48
C SER A 157 2.11 -10.31 29.18
N CYS A 158 1.68 -10.90 28.06
CA CYS A 158 1.72 -10.29 26.75
C CYS A 158 0.32 -10.02 26.23
N SER A 159 0.17 -8.87 25.59
CA SER A 159 -1.07 -8.50 24.91
C SER A 159 -0.90 -8.62 23.41
N VAL A 160 -1.91 -9.18 22.75
CA VAL A 160 -1.88 -9.42 21.31
C VAL A 160 -3.10 -8.79 20.68
N ALA A 161 -2.92 -8.07 19.59
CA ALA A 161 -4.00 -7.66 18.70
C ALA A 161 -3.62 -7.94 17.25
N SER A 162 -4.59 -8.32 16.44
CA SER A 162 -4.36 -8.68 15.04
C SER A 162 -5.56 -8.31 14.21
N LEU A 163 -5.33 -7.66 13.08
CA LEU A 163 -6.39 -7.11 12.24
C LEU A 163 -6.48 -7.83 10.91
N SER A 164 -7.69 -8.23 10.56
CA SER A 164 -8.03 -8.61 9.19
C SER A 164 -8.27 -7.35 8.36
N THR A 165 -9.07 -6.41 8.87
CA THR A 165 -9.39 -5.14 8.17
C THR A 165 -9.52 -3.97 9.15
N GLY A 166 -9.34 -2.75 8.64
CA GLY A 166 -9.50 -1.51 9.42
C GLY A 166 -8.20 -1.04 10.07
N SER A 167 -8.33 -0.21 11.12
CA SER A 167 -7.21 0.34 11.89
C SER A 167 -7.44 0.19 13.39
N LEU A 168 -6.36 0.07 14.15
CA LEU A 168 -6.37 -0.04 15.61
C LEU A 168 -5.24 0.80 16.19
N GLU A 169 -5.55 1.57 17.23
CA GLU A 169 -4.56 2.23 18.07
C GLU A 169 -4.33 1.40 19.33
N PHE A 170 -3.08 1.03 19.59
CA PHE A 170 -2.67 0.17 20.68
C PHE A 170 -1.75 0.94 21.63
N ALA A 171 -2.19 1.15 22.86
CA ALA A 171 -1.48 1.95 23.85
C ALA A 171 -1.09 1.09 25.07
N ASP A 172 0.10 1.33 25.60
CA ASP A 172 0.51 0.79 26.91
C ASP A 172 -0.34 1.40 28.03
N ASN A 173 -0.84 0.57 28.95
CA ASN A 173 -1.64 1.04 30.09
C ASN A 173 -0.78 1.83 31.10
N ASP A 174 0.52 1.52 31.20
CA ASP A 174 1.44 2.18 32.15
C ASP A 174 2.01 3.49 31.58
N ASN A 175 1.99 3.66 30.26
CA ASN A 175 2.49 4.83 29.57
C ASN A 175 1.63 5.14 28.33
N GLU A 176 0.59 5.95 28.52
CA GLU A 176 -0.35 6.31 27.44
C GLU A 176 0.34 7.03 26.25
N GLN A 177 1.55 7.57 26.41
CA GLN A 177 2.32 8.15 25.29
C GLN A 177 2.98 7.08 24.39
N ALA A 178 3.13 5.85 24.86
CA ALA A 178 3.64 4.73 24.09
C ALA A 178 2.49 4.07 23.30
N THR A 179 2.04 4.77 22.24
CA THR A 179 1.00 4.30 21.33
C THR A 179 1.58 3.84 19.99
N ARG A 180 1.06 2.74 19.45
CA ARG A 180 1.34 2.22 18.11
C ARG A 180 0.05 1.98 17.36
N SER A 181 0.03 2.33 16.08
CA SER A 181 -1.10 2.04 15.20
C SER A 181 -0.78 0.84 14.31
N ILE A 182 -1.75 -0.03 14.11
CA ILE A 182 -1.70 -1.13 13.14
C ILE A 182 -2.91 -1.08 12.21
N SER A 183 -2.74 -1.60 11.00
CA SER A 183 -3.75 -1.66 9.95
C SER A 183 -4.10 -3.12 9.59
N GLY A 184 -5.14 -3.31 8.77
CA GLY A 184 -5.52 -4.64 8.28
C GLY A 184 -4.35 -5.39 7.64
N GLY A 185 -4.23 -6.68 7.95
CA GLY A 185 -3.08 -7.50 7.56
C GLY A 185 -1.91 -7.47 8.55
N GLN A 186 -2.03 -6.74 9.66
CA GLN A 186 -0.97 -6.60 10.66
C GLN A 186 -1.36 -7.19 12.02
N THR A 187 -0.34 -7.70 12.72
CA THR A 187 -0.42 -8.22 14.08
C THR A 187 0.58 -7.50 14.97
N ILE A 188 0.14 -7.08 16.16
CA ILE A 188 0.97 -6.51 17.21
C ILE A 188 1.00 -7.45 18.41
N ILE A 189 2.21 -7.68 18.93
CA ILE A 189 2.46 -8.35 20.19
C ILE A 189 3.17 -7.34 21.10
N TYR A 190 2.63 -7.14 22.30
CA TYR A 190 3.20 -6.28 23.32
C TYR A 190 3.61 -7.12 24.52
N CYS A 191 4.92 -7.25 24.72
CA CYS A 191 5.52 -8.04 25.80
C CYS A 191 6.65 -7.22 26.43
N LYS A 192 6.81 -7.25 27.76
CA LYS A 192 7.97 -6.68 28.46
C LYS A 192 8.28 -5.22 28.08
N LYS A 193 7.25 -4.43 27.73
CA LYS A 193 7.33 -3.03 27.28
C LYS A 193 7.86 -2.79 25.86
N ASP A 194 7.96 -3.84 25.06
CA ASP A 194 8.33 -3.76 23.65
C ASP A 194 7.18 -4.13 22.71
N PHE A 195 7.05 -3.38 21.62
CA PHE A 195 6.09 -3.65 20.55
C PHE A 195 6.74 -4.43 19.42
N LEU A 196 6.17 -5.59 19.11
CA LEU A 196 6.50 -6.40 17.95
C LEU A 196 5.35 -6.32 16.94
N VAL A 197 5.55 -5.56 15.87
CA VAL A 197 4.59 -5.46 14.74
C VAL A 197 5.06 -6.35 13.58
N MET A 198 4.13 -7.09 13.00
CA MET A 198 4.36 -8.05 11.93
C MET A 198 3.26 -7.97 10.88
N ASP A 199 3.64 -8.05 9.60
CA ASP A 199 2.73 -8.17 8.46
C ASP A 199 2.50 -9.67 8.21
N LEU A 200 1.30 -10.18 8.51
CA LEU A 200 0.98 -11.61 8.43
C LEU A 200 -0.28 -11.82 7.59
N LYS A 201 -0.25 -12.80 6.70
CA LYS A 201 -1.36 -13.06 5.76
C LYS A 201 -2.63 -13.53 6.46
N SER A 202 -2.47 -14.19 7.60
CA SER A 202 -3.53 -14.73 8.43
C SER A 202 -3.91 -13.79 9.58
N SER A 203 -3.51 -12.50 9.53
CA SER A 203 -3.89 -11.53 10.55
C SER A 203 -5.42 -11.44 10.71
N GLY A 204 -5.89 -11.33 11.95
CA GLY A 204 -7.30 -11.39 12.32
C GLY A 204 -7.88 -12.81 12.39
N ASN A 205 -7.13 -13.86 12.03
CA ASN A 205 -7.57 -15.25 12.17
C ASN A 205 -7.31 -15.80 13.58
N GLN A 206 -8.25 -16.59 14.08
CA GLN A 206 -8.18 -17.20 15.42
C GLN A 206 -7.05 -18.23 15.57
N ASP A 207 -6.78 -19.06 14.56
CA ASP A 207 -5.72 -20.07 14.62
C ASP A 207 -4.35 -19.40 14.75
N LEU A 208 -4.20 -18.20 14.19
CA LEU A 208 -3.01 -17.41 14.37
C LEU A 208 -2.86 -16.98 15.83
N PHE A 209 -3.94 -16.56 16.50
CA PHE A 209 -3.88 -16.30 17.95
C PHE A 209 -3.48 -17.55 18.73
N LYS A 210 -4.10 -18.71 18.47
CA LYS A 210 -3.75 -19.96 19.18
C LYS A 210 -2.27 -20.34 18.98
N ALA A 211 -1.76 -20.17 17.77
CA ALA A 211 -0.35 -20.39 17.48
C ALA A 211 0.54 -19.39 18.23
N ILE A 212 0.20 -18.09 18.23
CA ILE A 212 0.92 -17.06 18.98
C ILE A 212 0.87 -17.35 20.48
N ASP A 213 -0.31 -17.68 21.04
CA ASP A 213 -0.48 -18.02 22.45
C ASP A 213 0.44 -19.19 22.85
N SER A 214 0.52 -20.24 22.02
CA SER A 214 1.42 -21.37 22.25
C SER A 214 2.89 -20.95 22.31
N VAL A 215 3.32 -20.02 21.44
CA VAL A 215 4.69 -19.48 21.42
C VAL A 215 4.94 -18.61 22.66
N LEU A 216 3.98 -17.75 23.02
CA LEU A 216 4.09 -16.82 24.15
C LEU A 216 3.99 -17.50 25.52
N THR A 217 3.64 -18.79 25.57
CA THR A 217 3.75 -19.56 26.83
C THR A 217 5.19 -19.69 27.33
N ASP A 218 6.18 -19.66 26.42
CA ASP A 218 7.60 -19.64 26.77
C ASP A 218 8.11 -18.21 26.93
N THR A 219 8.20 -17.77 28.19
CA THR A 219 8.61 -16.40 28.55
C THR A 219 10.11 -16.14 28.36
N THR A 220 10.90 -17.16 28.00
CA THR A 220 12.35 -17.07 27.77
C THR A 220 12.72 -16.70 26.34
N LEU A 221 11.77 -16.78 25.41
CA LEU A 221 12.01 -16.47 24.00
C LEU A 221 12.37 -14.98 23.78
N SER A 222 13.30 -14.76 22.86
CA SER A 222 13.62 -13.42 22.35
C SER A 222 12.55 -12.93 21.37
N ALA A 223 12.47 -11.61 21.15
CA ALA A 223 11.55 -11.02 20.19
C ALA A 223 11.73 -11.60 18.77
N ASP A 224 12.97 -11.87 18.35
CA ASP A 224 13.26 -12.48 17.05
C ASP A 224 12.80 -13.94 16.95
N ALA A 225 12.90 -14.70 18.05
CA ALA A 225 12.40 -16.06 18.10
C ALA A 225 10.87 -16.10 18.01
N ILE A 226 10.19 -15.19 18.72
CA ILE A 226 8.73 -15.01 18.64
C ILE A 226 8.32 -14.65 17.22
N ARG A 227 9.02 -13.69 16.58
CA ARG A 227 8.76 -13.29 15.18
C ARG A 227 8.84 -14.48 14.23
N LYS A 228 9.97 -15.22 14.25
CA LYS A 228 10.18 -16.38 13.37
C LYS A 228 9.14 -17.48 13.58
N ALA A 229 8.81 -17.79 14.84
CA ALA A 229 7.81 -18.81 15.15
C ALA A 229 6.41 -18.38 14.66
N THR A 230 6.09 -17.09 14.78
CA THR A 230 4.82 -16.53 14.31
C THR A 230 4.72 -16.53 12.78
N GLU A 231 5.78 -16.15 12.07
CA GLU A 231 5.84 -16.20 10.60
C GLU A 231 5.71 -17.62 10.06
N GLU A 232 6.33 -18.61 10.72
CA GLU A 232 6.20 -20.02 10.34
C GLU A 232 4.77 -20.54 10.58
N ALA A 233 4.12 -20.12 11.67
CA ALA A 233 2.72 -20.43 11.92
C ALA A 233 1.80 -19.79 10.87
N ASP A 234 2.02 -18.51 10.53
CA ASP A 234 1.27 -17.80 9.48
C ASP A 234 1.35 -18.52 8.13
N LYS A 235 2.53 -19.01 7.77
CA LYS A 235 2.69 -19.80 6.54
C LYS A 235 1.81 -21.05 6.53
N LYS A 236 1.82 -21.84 7.61
CA LYS A 236 1.00 -23.05 7.73
C LYS A 236 -0.49 -22.75 7.73
N ILE A 237 -0.91 -21.69 8.40
CA ILE A 237 -2.32 -21.28 8.48
C ILE A 237 -2.80 -20.76 7.13
N SER A 238 -2.02 -19.90 6.48
CA SER A 238 -2.38 -19.36 5.15
C SER A 238 -2.46 -20.46 4.08
N GLU A 239 -1.61 -21.48 4.13
CA GLU A 239 -1.72 -22.67 3.27
C GLU A 239 -3.04 -23.44 3.53
N LYS A 240 -3.39 -23.68 4.79
CA LYS A 240 -4.68 -24.31 5.17
C LYS A 240 -5.89 -23.49 4.71
N GLN A 241 -5.86 -22.17 4.90
CA GLN A 241 -6.92 -21.27 4.48
C GLN A 241 -7.08 -21.27 2.96
N ASN A 242 -5.98 -21.28 2.20
CA ASN A 242 -6.03 -21.35 0.74
C ASN A 242 -6.61 -22.69 0.26
N ALA A 243 -6.25 -23.80 0.90
CA ALA A 243 -6.84 -25.11 0.63
C ALA A 243 -8.35 -25.14 0.95
N LEU A 244 -8.79 -24.45 2.01
CA LEU A 244 -10.21 -24.33 2.36
C LEU A 244 -10.97 -23.43 1.38
N LYS A 245 -10.40 -22.29 0.99
CA LYS A 245 -10.96 -21.40 -0.05
C LYS A 245 -11.15 -22.13 -1.39
N ALA A 246 -10.27 -23.06 -1.73
CA ALA A 246 -10.43 -23.87 -2.94
C ALA A 246 -11.64 -24.82 -2.90
N LYS A 247 -12.11 -25.20 -1.69
CA LYS A 247 -13.28 -26.07 -1.49
C LYS A 247 -14.60 -25.32 -1.36
N ILE A 248 -14.55 -24.06 -0.93
CA ILE A 248 -15.72 -23.24 -0.66
C ILE A 248 -15.86 -22.20 -1.76
N GLN A 249 -16.90 -22.34 -2.58
CA GLN A 249 -17.34 -21.28 -3.49
C GLN A 249 -18.71 -20.80 -3.04
N CYS A 250 -18.78 -19.53 -2.66
CA CYS A 250 -20.02 -18.86 -2.28
C CYS A 250 -20.28 -17.68 -3.20
N ASN A 251 -21.48 -17.63 -3.77
CA ASN A 251 -22.01 -16.46 -4.45
C ASN A 251 -22.98 -15.77 -3.51
N VAL A 252 -22.69 -14.53 -3.13
CA VAL A 252 -23.53 -13.75 -2.21
C VAL A 252 -24.18 -12.63 -3.00
N THR A 253 -25.50 -12.58 -2.96
CA THR A 253 -26.26 -11.50 -3.60
C THR A 253 -25.98 -10.20 -2.84
N PRO A 254 -25.48 -9.15 -3.51
CA PRO A 254 -25.22 -7.89 -2.85
C PRO A 254 -26.53 -7.28 -2.35
N LEU A 255 -26.50 -6.66 -1.16
CA LEU A 255 -27.57 -5.76 -0.74
C LEU A 255 -27.50 -4.47 -1.56
N PRO A 256 -28.62 -3.73 -1.70
CA PRO A 256 -28.58 -2.37 -2.21
C PRO A 256 -27.59 -1.52 -1.40
N ASP A 257 -26.94 -0.56 -2.06
CA ASP A 257 -25.97 0.33 -1.41
C ASP A 257 -26.58 1.10 -0.24
N VAL A 258 -27.90 1.36 -0.27
CA VAL A 258 -28.67 1.91 0.85
C VAL A 258 -29.89 1.08 1.16
N VAL A 259 -30.14 0.93 2.46
CA VAL A 259 -31.34 0.31 2.99
C VAL A 259 -32.01 1.20 4.04
N HIS A 260 -33.34 1.20 4.04
CA HIS A 260 -34.15 1.97 5.00
C HIS A 260 -34.73 1.12 6.12
N SER A 261 -34.79 -0.20 5.93
CA SER A 261 -35.21 -1.13 6.99
C SER A 261 -34.03 -1.55 7.85
N ALA A 262 -34.23 -1.57 9.17
CA ALA A 262 -33.26 -2.04 10.15
C ALA A 262 -33.12 -3.58 10.20
N GLU A 263 -33.78 -4.27 9.27
CA GLU A 263 -33.73 -5.70 9.05
C GLU A 263 -33.54 -5.97 7.55
N GLN A 264 -32.54 -6.79 7.21
CA GLN A 264 -32.21 -7.16 5.83
C GLN A 264 -32.04 -8.68 5.72
N THR A 265 -32.38 -9.22 4.56
CA THR A 265 -32.15 -10.63 4.22
C THR A 265 -31.01 -10.73 3.23
N ILE A 266 -29.93 -11.38 3.64
CA ILE A 266 -28.77 -11.67 2.79
C ILE A 266 -28.98 -13.03 2.17
N VAL A 267 -28.91 -13.08 0.85
CA VAL A 267 -29.06 -14.29 0.06
C VAL A 267 -27.68 -14.79 -0.38
N ALA A 268 -27.38 -16.06 -0.13
CA ALA A 268 -26.12 -16.67 -0.53
C ALA A 268 -26.34 -18.08 -1.07
N THR A 269 -25.58 -18.47 -2.09
CA THR A 269 -25.50 -19.85 -2.59
C THR A 269 -24.07 -20.33 -2.44
N CYS A 270 -23.85 -21.44 -1.75
CA CYS A 270 -22.52 -21.99 -1.53
C CYS A 270 -22.39 -23.42 -2.05
N THR A 271 -21.17 -23.92 -2.18
CA THR A 271 -20.90 -25.33 -2.51
C THR A 271 -21.50 -26.26 -1.44
N GLU A 272 -22.12 -27.36 -1.86
CA GLU A 272 -22.64 -28.40 -0.97
C GLU A 272 -21.60 -28.85 0.07
N GLY A 273 -22.02 -28.95 1.34
CA GLY A 273 -21.14 -29.28 2.46
C GLY A 273 -20.45 -28.07 3.12
N THR A 274 -20.66 -26.86 2.59
CA THR A 274 -20.23 -25.61 3.21
C THR A 274 -21.21 -25.21 4.31
N HIS A 275 -20.71 -24.94 5.51
CA HIS A 275 -21.48 -24.27 6.56
C HIS A 275 -21.19 -22.77 6.50
N ILE A 276 -22.24 -21.94 6.53
CA ILE A 276 -22.15 -20.49 6.46
C ILE A 276 -22.85 -19.82 7.64
N ARG A 277 -22.24 -18.77 8.21
CA ARG A 277 -22.85 -17.91 9.24
C ARG A 277 -22.42 -16.45 9.09
N ILE A 278 -23.21 -15.55 9.66
CA ILE A 278 -22.79 -14.16 9.92
C ILE A 278 -22.52 -14.05 11.44
N PHE A 279 -23.56 -14.16 12.26
CA PHE A 279 -23.46 -14.13 13.73
C PHE A 279 -24.15 -15.31 14.43
N ASP A 280 -25.14 -15.92 13.78
CA ASP A 280 -26.00 -16.97 14.32
C ASP A 280 -25.40 -18.38 14.11
N GLU A 281 -26.19 -19.40 14.45
CA GLU A 281 -25.90 -20.81 14.19
C GLU A 281 -25.54 -21.04 12.70
N PRO A 282 -24.48 -21.80 12.40
CA PRO A 282 -24.11 -22.13 11.03
C PRO A 282 -25.23 -22.84 10.28
N VAL A 283 -25.50 -22.40 9.05
CA VAL A 283 -26.44 -23.05 8.14
C VAL A 283 -25.65 -23.92 7.16
N LEU A 284 -25.99 -25.21 7.08
CA LEU A 284 -25.40 -26.12 6.11
C LEU A 284 -25.97 -25.85 4.72
N SER A 285 -25.10 -25.62 3.75
CA SER A 285 -25.46 -25.50 2.34
C SER A 285 -25.58 -26.87 1.68
N ASP A 286 -26.70 -27.07 1.00
CA ASP A 286 -26.98 -28.20 0.11
C ASP A 286 -26.77 -27.83 -1.39
N GLY A 287 -26.14 -26.68 -1.66
CA GLY A 287 -26.03 -26.13 -3.01
C GLY A 287 -27.19 -25.23 -3.43
N SER A 288 -28.25 -25.13 -2.63
CA SER A 288 -29.38 -24.23 -2.88
C SER A 288 -29.19 -22.85 -2.22
N GLU A 289 -30.18 -21.97 -2.44
CA GLU A 289 -30.19 -20.62 -1.92
C GLU A 289 -30.44 -20.60 -0.40
N ILE A 290 -29.58 -19.89 0.33
CA ILE A 290 -29.64 -19.72 1.79
C ILE A 290 -29.99 -18.27 2.09
N GLN A 291 -30.92 -18.08 3.04
CA GLN A 291 -31.32 -16.76 3.53
C GLN A 291 -30.82 -16.53 4.95
N LEU A 292 -30.04 -15.46 5.13
CA LEU A 292 -29.44 -15.05 6.40
C LEU A 292 -30.02 -13.69 6.79
N VAL A 293 -30.80 -13.64 7.87
CA VAL A 293 -31.46 -12.41 8.32
C VAL A 293 -30.55 -11.66 9.28
N VAL A 294 -30.28 -10.39 8.99
CA VAL A 294 -29.51 -9.48 9.86
C VAL A 294 -30.41 -8.37 10.38
N LYS A 295 -30.27 -8.02 11.67
CA LYS A 295 -31.09 -7.00 12.34
C LYS A 295 -30.21 -6.07 13.17
N TRP A 296 -30.55 -4.78 13.18
CA TRP A 296 -29.93 -3.77 14.04
C TRP A 296 -30.98 -2.80 14.59
N ALA A 297 -30.57 -1.94 15.52
CA ALA A 297 -31.45 -0.93 16.10
C ALA A 297 -31.70 0.21 15.10
N ALA A 298 -32.95 0.64 14.97
CA ALA A 298 -33.37 1.64 14.00
C ALA A 298 -32.69 3.02 14.16
N SER A 299 -32.09 3.30 15.32
CA SER A 299 -31.33 4.52 15.61
C SER A 299 -29.88 4.50 15.10
N THR A 300 -29.39 3.39 14.56
CA THR A 300 -27.95 3.19 14.26
C THR A 300 -27.62 3.47 12.80
N VAL A 301 -27.90 4.70 12.36
CA VAL A 301 -27.65 5.18 10.99
C VAL A 301 -26.15 5.13 10.64
N GLY A 302 -25.85 4.67 9.43
CA GLY A 302 -24.49 4.62 8.92
C GLY A 302 -24.15 3.35 8.13
N PRO A 303 -22.87 3.19 7.74
CA PRO A 303 -22.42 2.03 6.99
C PRO A 303 -22.54 0.76 7.83
N LYS A 304 -23.03 -0.31 7.19
CA LYS A 304 -23.17 -1.65 7.72
C LYS A 304 -22.33 -2.61 6.90
N LYS A 305 -21.59 -3.49 7.57
CA LYS A 305 -20.84 -4.58 6.96
C LYS A 305 -21.21 -5.91 7.62
N PHE A 306 -21.31 -6.96 6.82
CA PHE A 306 -21.67 -8.30 7.27
C PHE A 306 -20.69 -9.28 6.64
N PRO A 307 -19.59 -9.63 7.33
CA PRO A 307 -18.69 -10.69 6.86
C PRO A 307 -19.36 -12.05 7.05
N LEU A 308 -19.36 -12.84 5.98
CA LEU A 308 -19.85 -14.21 6.01
C LEU A 308 -18.67 -15.12 6.35
N THR A 309 -18.81 -15.90 7.41
CA THR A 309 -17.83 -16.88 7.86
C THR A 309 -18.27 -18.26 7.41
N CYS A 310 -17.38 -18.99 6.73
CA CYS A 310 -17.64 -20.34 6.25
C CYS A 310 -16.61 -21.36 6.75
N PHE A 311 -17.05 -22.60 6.89
CA PHE A 311 -16.20 -23.79 7.03
C PHE A 311 -16.77 -24.95 6.21
N TYR A 312 -16.00 -26.02 6.02
CA TYR A 312 -16.39 -27.14 5.16
C TYR A 312 -16.43 -28.46 5.93
N GLY A 313 -17.51 -29.22 5.76
CA GLY A 313 -17.72 -30.48 6.47
C GLY A 313 -17.83 -30.29 7.98
N ASN A 314 -17.20 -31.19 8.75
CA ASN A 314 -17.29 -31.20 10.22
C ASN A 314 -16.18 -30.42 10.93
N ASP A 315 -15.29 -29.75 10.20
CA ASP A 315 -14.20 -28.97 10.79
C ASP A 315 -14.67 -27.54 11.06
N SER A 316 -15.44 -27.35 12.14
CA SER A 316 -15.98 -26.04 12.55
C SER A 316 -14.92 -25.09 13.11
N THR A 317 -13.68 -25.57 13.29
CA THR A 317 -12.58 -24.77 13.83
C THR A 317 -11.83 -24.03 12.75
N ASN A 318 -11.70 -24.63 11.57
CA ASN A 318 -11.03 -24.03 10.42
C ASN A 318 -12.02 -23.18 9.60
N THR A 319 -12.08 -21.88 9.89
CA THR A 319 -13.02 -20.96 9.26
C THR A 319 -12.34 -19.92 8.36
N ILE A 320 -13.04 -19.48 7.32
CA ILE A 320 -12.62 -18.39 6.42
C ILE A 320 -13.74 -17.37 6.22
N GLN A 321 -13.37 -16.14 5.88
CA GLN A 321 -14.34 -15.19 5.32
C GLN A 321 -14.61 -15.56 3.86
N CYS A 322 -15.83 -16.01 3.57
CA CYS A 322 -16.28 -16.48 2.25
C CYS A 322 -17.12 -15.43 1.50
N GLY A 323 -17.49 -14.34 2.16
CA GLY A 323 -18.22 -13.23 1.56
C GLY A 323 -18.19 -12.00 2.46
N LEU A 324 -18.47 -10.84 1.88
CA LEU A 324 -18.66 -9.59 2.61
C LEU A 324 -19.80 -8.84 1.95
N VAL A 325 -20.84 -8.55 2.72
CA VAL A 325 -21.94 -7.70 2.27
C VAL A 325 -21.82 -6.35 2.94
N THR A 326 -21.93 -5.28 2.18
CA THR A 326 -21.91 -3.91 2.69
C THR A 326 -23.14 -3.16 2.22
N THR A 327 -23.65 -2.26 3.05
CA THR A 327 -24.76 -1.35 2.73
C THR A 327 -24.68 -0.13 3.64
N TYR A 328 -25.48 0.89 3.40
CA TYR A 328 -25.64 2.04 4.26
C TYR A 328 -27.08 2.11 4.79
N TYR A 329 -27.25 2.06 6.11
CA TYR A 329 -28.56 2.19 6.71
C TYR A 329 -28.89 3.67 6.93
N ALA A 330 -29.86 4.19 6.18
CA ALA A 330 -30.25 5.60 6.19
C ALA A 330 -31.28 5.97 7.27
N GLY A 331 -31.86 4.99 7.97
CA GLY A 331 -32.99 5.22 8.88
C GLY A 331 -34.33 5.23 8.14
N ASN A 332 -35.42 5.02 8.88
CA ASN A 332 -36.76 5.29 8.38
C ASN A 332 -36.89 6.80 8.20
N GLN A 333 -37.24 7.25 6.99
CA GLN A 333 -37.71 8.61 6.79
C GLN A 333 -39.09 8.74 7.44
N GLU A 334 -39.15 9.26 8.66
CA GLU A 334 -40.36 9.96 9.08
C GLU A 334 -40.39 11.25 8.26
N GLY A 335 -41.28 11.28 7.27
CA GLY A 335 -41.42 12.38 6.34
C GLY A 335 -41.70 13.68 7.07
N ASP A 336 -40.77 14.63 6.95
CA ASP A 336 -41.06 16.04 7.21
C ASP A 336 -41.38 16.67 5.84
N GLU A 337 -42.66 16.66 5.49
CA GLU A 337 -43.27 17.06 4.21
C GLU A 337 -43.18 18.59 3.92
N SER A 338 -42.12 19.29 4.31
CA SER A 338 -42.10 20.76 4.24
C SER A 338 -40.90 21.45 3.55
N SER A 339 -39.89 20.73 3.03
CA SER A 339 -38.81 21.39 2.28
C SER A 339 -39.00 21.28 0.77
N ARG A 340 -39.18 22.42 0.11
CA ARG A 340 -39.04 22.56 -1.36
C ARG A 340 -37.72 21.91 -1.83
N PRO A 341 -37.69 21.34 -3.06
CA PRO A 341 -36.49 20.73 -3.62
C PRO A 341 -35.33 21.73 -3.59
N VAL A 342 -34.24 21.38 -2.88
CA VAL A 342 -33.02 22.19 -2.82
C VAL A 342 -32.21 21.88 -4.08
N PRO A 343 -31.98 22.86 -4.98
CA PRO A 343 -31.13 22.63 -6.14
C PRO A 343 -29.69 22.31 -5.71
N LEU A 344 -29.01 21.47 -6.48
CA LEU A 344 -27.60 21.12 -6.32
C LEU A 344 -26.77 22.40 -6.11
N THR A 345 -26.24 22.55 -4.91
CA THR A 345 -25.46 23.71 -4.49
C THR A 345 -24.15 23.23 -3.90
N ILE A 346 -23.03 23.68 -4.48
CA ILE A 346 -21.70 23.38 -3.97
C ILE A 346 -21.38 24.32 -2.81
N THR A 347 -20.93 23.76 -1.69
CA THR A 347 -20.56 24.50 -0.47
C THR A 347 -19.07 24.48 -0.19
N SER A 348 -18.28 23.65 -0.89
CA SER A 348 -16.82 23.65 -0.77
C SER A 348 -16.19 24.95 -1.28
N ASN A 349 -14.99 25.26 -0.78
CA ASN A 349 -14.20 26.40 -1.25
C ASN A 349 -13.89 26.28 -2.75
N THR A 350 -14.02 27.40 -3.47
CA THR A 350 -13.74 27.47 -4.92
C THR A 350 -12.70 28.57 -5.20
N PRO A 351 -11.53 28.25 -5.81
CA PRO A 351 -11.11 26.94 -6.29
C PRO A 351 -10.77 25.98 -5.14
N VAL A 352 -10.92 24.67 -5.38
CA VAL A 352 -10.38 23.63 -4.49
C VAL A 352 -8.87 23.59 -4.68
N GLU A 353 -8.11 23.91 -3.65
CA GLU A 353 -6.64 23.86 -3.69
C GLU A 353 -6.13 22.52 -3.15
N VAL A 354 -5.23 21.87 -3.87
CA VAL A 354 -4.65 20.57 -3.50
C VAL A 354 -3.15 20.68 -3.30
N CYS A 355 -2.66 20.22 -2.15
CA CYS A 355 -1.25 20.05 -1.84
C CYS A 355 -1.05 18.91 -0.83
N ASP A 356 -1.21 19.18 0.47
CA ASP A 356 -1.05 18.20 1.55
C ASP A 356 -2.24 18.28 2.54
N PRO A 357 -3.07 17.21 2.67
CA PRO A 357 -2.98 15.95 1.94
C PRO A 357 -3.36 16.10 0.46
N ALA A 358 -2.88 15.19 -0.38
CA ALA A 358 -3.13 15.16 -1.83
C ALA A 358 -4.57 14.70 -2.16
N MET A 359 -5.56 15.40 -1.60
CA MET A 359 -6.98 15.10 -1.67
C MET A 359 -7.75 16.37 -2.07
N ALA A 360 -8.62 16.25 -3.07
CA ALA A 360 -9.61 17.27 -3.40
C ALA A 360 -10.95 16.89 -2.76
N THR A 361 -11.40 17.67 -1.78
CA THR A 361 -12.69 17.46 -1.10
C THR A 361 -13.74 18.41 -1.65
N ILE A 362 -14.83 17.85 -2.15
CA ILE A 362 -16.01 18.59 -2.62
C ILE A 362 -17.14 18.34 -1.63
N GLU A 363 -17.85 19.40 -1.31
CA GLU A 363 -19.01 19.37 -0.43
C GLU A 363 -20.15 20.12 -1.09
N GLY A 364 -21.37 19.65 -0.87
CA GLY A 364 -22.55 20.32 -1.37
C GLY A 364 -23.84 19.74 -0.82
N VAL A 365 -24.92 20.36 -1.25
CA VAL A 365 -26.28 19.94 -0.94
C VAL A 365 -27.06 19.68 -2.22
N PHE A 366 -27.98 18.71 -2.18
CA PHE A 366 -28.88 18.36 -3.27
C PHE A 366 -30.24 17.97 -2.68
N ASP A 367 -31.25 17.80 -3.54
CA ASP A 367 -32.59 17.38 -3.15
C ASP A 367 -32.63 15.87 -2.88
N PRO A 368 -32.85 15.40 -1.63
CA PRO A 368 -32.89 13.97 -1.34
C PRO A 368 -34.27 13.33 -1.62
N SER A 369 -35.24 14.08 -2.18
CA SER A 369 -36.62 13.61 -2.35
C SER A 369 -36.77 12.46 -3.36
N ASP A 370 -35.88 12.39 -4.35
CA ASP A 370 -35.85 11.32 -5.34
C ASP A 370 -34.89 10.20 -4.91
N SER A 371 -35.47 9.05 -4.53
CA SER A 371 -34.73 7.86 -4.12
C SER A 371 -33.97 7.17 -5.26
N ASN A 372 -34.30 7.45 -6.52
CA ASN A 372 -33.64 6.90 -7.71
C ASN A 372 -32.59 7.86 -8.28
N ALA A 373 -32.43 9.05 -7.69
CA ALA A 373 -31.48 10.03 -8.19
C ALA A 373 -30.03 9.53 -8.16
N THR A 374 -29.24 10.03 -9.09
CA THR A 374 -27.80 9.76 -9.16
C THR A 374 -27.00 11.03 -8.98
N LEU A 375 -26.01 10.99 -8.07
CA LEU A 375 -25.07 12.07 -7.81
C LEU A 375 -23.67 11.51 -8.01
N THR A 376 -22.96 12.00 -9.01
CA THR A 376 -21.59 11.54 -9.30
C THR A 376 -20.62 12.71 -9.31
N VAL A 377 -19.41 12.45 -8.82
CA VAL A 377 -18.29 13.40 -8.86
C VAL A 377 -17.23 12.85 -9.78
N LYS A 378 -16.84 13.64 -10.78
CA LYS A 378 -15.90 13.28 -11.82
C LYS A 378 -14.67 14.18 -11.80
N LEU A 379 -13.50 13.57 -11.89
CA LEU A 379 -12.21 14.23 -12.04
C LEU A 379 -11.36 13.47 -13.07
N GLY A 380 -11.32 13.98 -14.30
CA GLY A 380 -10.68 13.28 -15.42
C GLY A 380 -11.33 11.92 -15.71
N LYS A 381 -10.54 10.85 -15.57
CA LYS A 381 -11.02 9.45 -15.72
C LYS A 381 -11.71 8.90 -14.47
N TYR A 382 -11.51 9.52 -13.31
CA TYR A 382 -12.16 9.09 -12.07
C TYR A 382 -13.62 9.52 -12.08
N THR A 383 -14.52 8.60 -11.77
CA THR A 383 -15.93 8.87 -11.49
C THR A 383 -16.28 8.17 -10.19
N SER A 384 -16.88 8.89 -9.24
CA SER A 384 -17.35 8.30 -8.00
C SER A 384 -18.51 7.34 -8.27
N ASN A 385 -18.76 6.43 -7.32
CA ASN A 385 -20.07 5.79 -7.24
C ASN A 385 -21.16 6.85 -7.00
N ASN A 386 -22.42 6.46 -7.17
CA ASN A 386 -23.54 7.30 -6.80
C ASN A 386 -23.39 7.71 -5.31
N LEU A 387 -23.41 9.01 -5.06
CA LEU A 387 -23.25 9.62 -3.74
C LEU A 387 -24.59 9.93 -3.07
N VAL A 388 -25.71 9.92 -3.79
CA VAL A 388 -27.06 10.05 -3.19
C VAL A 388 -27.24 9.07 -2.02
N PRO A 389 -26.87 7.78 -2.15
CA PRO A 389 -26.99 6.82 -1.07
C PRO A 389 -26.09 7.12 0.14
N LEU A 390 -24.98 7.84 -0.07
CA LEU A 390 -23.99 8.13 0.97
C LEU A 390 -24.26 9.46 1.70
N SER A 391 -25.32 10.17 1.33
CA SER A 391 -25.50 11.60 1.63
C SER A 391 -26.78 11.88 2.40
N ALA A 392 -26.81 11.47 3.67
CA ALA A 392 -27.96 11.65 4.55
C ALA A 392 -28.40 13.13 4.60
N ASN A 393 -29.71 13.37 4.44
CA ASN A 393 -30.34 14.70 4.42
C ASN A 393 -29.92 15.59 3.23
N GLY A 394 -29.57 14.98 2.09
CA GLY A 394 -29.22 15.73 0.88
C GLY A 394 -27.89 16.47 0.99
N LYS A 395 -26.97 16.04 1.88
CA LYS A 395 -25.63 16.63 2.04
C LYS A 395 -24.57 15.62 1.67
N PHE A 396 -23.69 15.97 0.74
CA PHE A 396 -22.59 15.10 0.32
C PHE A 396 -21.24 15.73 0.64
N SER A 397 -20.26 14.87 0.94
CA SER A 397 -18.84 15.22 1.02
C SER A 397 -18.05 14.07 0.40
N HIS A 398 -17.23 14.39 -0.60
CA HIS A 398 -16.47 13.40 -1.34
C HIS A 398 -15.04 13.88 -1.55
N SER A 399 -14.08 13.04 -1.19
CA SER A 399 -12.66 13.33 -1.35
C SER A 399 -12.04 12.43 -2.42
N ILE A 400 -11.36 13.03 -3.38
CA ILE A 400 -10.67 12.35 -4.48
C ILE A 400 -9.17 12.49 -4.28
N SER A 401 -8.42 11.40 -4.34
CA SER A 401 -6.95 11.50 -4.33
C SER A 401 -6.47 12.10 -5.65
N VAL A 402 -5.60 13.10 -5.57
CA VAL A 402 -5.06 13.83 -6.71
C VAL A 402 -3.55 13.70 -6.74
N SER A 403 -3.03 12.98 -7.74
CA SER A 403 -1.58 12.83 -7.93
C SER A 403 -1.24 12.52 -9.38
N ASP A 404 0.03 12.68 -9.72
CA ASP A 404 0.62 12.20 -10.97
C ASP A 404 0.45 10.68 -11.13
N LYS A 405 0.63 9.91 -10.06
CA LYS A 405 0.41 8.46 -9.99
C LYS A 405 -1.04 8.07 -10.23
N ALA A 406 -1.99 8.86 -9.74
CA ALA A 406 -3.42 8.69 -10.02
C ALA A 406 -3.81 9.15 -11.44
N GLY A 407 -2.93 9.89 -12.14
CA GLY A 407 -3.13 10.34 -13.51
C GLY A 407 -4.16 11.45 -13.67
N ASN A 408 -4.50 12.17 -12.59
CA ASN A 408 -5.56 13.18 -12.56
C ASN A 408 -5.11 14.59 -12.09
N TRP A 409 -3.83 14.77 -11.75
CA TRP A 409 -3.26 16.07 -11.33
C TRP A 409 -3.19 17.17 -12.41
N ASN A 410 -3.45 16.82 -13.68
CA ASN A 410 -3.51 17.77 -14.79
C ASN A 410 -4.92 18.30 -15.06
N GLU A 411 -5.92 17.76 -14.36
CA GLU A 411 -7.30 18.22 -14.45
C GLU A 411 -7.45 19.59 -13.76
N ASN A 412 -8.30 20.46 -14.30
CA ASN A 412 -8.47 21.84 -13.82
C ASN A 412 -9.85 22.10 -13.19
N ALA A 413 -10.72 21.09 -13.17
CA ALA A 413 -12.05 21.19 -12.60
C ALA A 413 -12.58 19.83 -12.16
N ILE A 414 -13.46 19.86 -11.17
CA ILE A 414 -14.26 18.73 -10.73
C ILE A 414 -15.68 18.96 -11.20
N VAL A 415 -16.27 17.95 -11.85
CA VAL A 415 -17.64 18.01 -12.37
C VAL A 415 -18.53 17.17 -11.47
N ILE A 416 -19.64 17.76 -11.01
CA ILE A 416 -20.66 17.10 -10.21
C ILE A 416 -21.90 17.01 -11.07
N ASN A 417 -22.42 15.80 -11.27
CA ASN A 417 -23.67 15.57 -12.00
C ASN A 417 -24.71 15.01 -11.04
N TYR A 418 -25.88 15.61 -11.03
CA TYR A 418 -27.05 15.18 -10.30
C TYR A 418 -28.18 14.92 -11.30
N GLU A 419 -28.58 13.67 -11.48
CA GLU A 419 -29.67 13.26 -12.36
C GLU A 419 -30.85 12.79 -11.50
N SER A 420 -32.03 13.34 -11.72
CA SER A 420 -33.23 13.02 -10.94
C SER A 420 -34.51 13.15 -11.77
N GLU A 421 -35.61 12.54 -11.32
CA GLU A 421 -36.93 12.69 -11.94
C GLU A 421 -37.41 14.16 -11.93
N ASN A 422 -36.93 14.96 -10.96
CA ASN A 422 -37.20 16.39 -10.84
C ASN A 422 -36.30 17.27 -11.74
N GLY A 423 -35.38 16.67 -12.49
CA GLY A 423 -34.51 17.32 -13.47
C GLY A 423 -33.01 17.12 -13.20
N ASP A 424 -32.23 17.25 -14.26
CA ASP A 424 -30.77 17.08 -14.23
C ASP A 424 -30.05 18.40 -13.95
N GLN A 425 -29.01 18.33 -13.13
CA GLN A 425 -28.19 19.47 -12.73
C GLN A 425 -26.72 19.10 -12.79
N SER A 426 -25.88 20.06 -13.18
CA SER A 426 -24.43 19.87 -13.20
C SER A 426 -23.74 21.09 -12.64
N ALA A 427 -22.73 20.86 -11.80
CA ALA A 427 -21.89 21.90 -11.22
C ALA A 427 -20.43 21.63 -11.56
N THR A 428 -19.68 22.68 -11.90
CA THR A 428 -18.25 22.61 -12.18
C THR A 428 -17.48 23.43 -11.16
N VAL A 429 -16.59 22.78 -10.43
CA VAL A 429 -15.79 23.39 -9.38
C VAL A 429 -14.34 23.51 -9.86
N PRO A 430 -13.77 24.72 -9.93
CA PRO A 430 -12.37 24.89 -10.32
C PRO A 430 -11.42 24.17 -9.36
N LEU A 431 -10.41 23.48 -9.90
CA LEU A 431 -9.38 22.74 -9.17
C LEU A 431 -8.02 23.39 -9.43
N LYS A 432 -7.27 23.64 -8.36
CA LYS A 432 -5.90 24.17 -8.43
C LYS A 432 -4.95 23.21 -7.72
N VAL A 433 -4.17 22.48 -8.50
CA VAL A 433 -3.22 21.49 -8.01
C VAL A 433 -1.83 22.10 -7.88
N ASN A 434 -1.24 22.04 -6.68
CA ASN A 434 0.14 22.45 -6.46
C ASN A 434 1.11 21.29 -6.72
N LYS A 435 1.80 21.33 -7.86
CA LYS A 435 2.72 20.29 -8.33
C LYS A 435 4.08 20.27 -7.63
N SER A 436 4.38 21.28 -6.81
CA SER A 436 5.58 21.30 -5.97
C SER A 436 5.42 20.46 -4.68
N CYS A 437 4.22 19.94 -4.41
CA CYS A 437 3.95 19.17 -3.20
C CYS A 437 4.31 17.69 -3.39
N LYS A 438 5.17 17.15 -2.50
CA LYS A 438 5.65 15.75 -2.53
C LYS A 438 4.55 14.69 -2.43
N THR A 439 3.40 15.04 -1.87
CA THR A 439 2.23 14.18 -1.75
C THR A 439 1.43 14.07 -3.06
N VAL A 440 1.58 15.05 -3.96
CA VAL A 440 0.89 15.14 -5.26
C VAL A 440 1.78 14.65 -6.40
N ASN A 441 3.06 15.01 -6.37
CA ASN A 441 4.06 14.65 -7.37
C ASN A 441 4.98 13.56 -6.80
N LEU A 442 4.64 12.30 -7.11
CA LEU A 442 5.22 11.11 -6.48
C LEU A 442 6.23 10.39 -7.37
N LEU A 443 6.12 10.52 -8.69
CA LEU A 443 6.92 9.78 -9.64
C LEU A 443 8.17 10.59 -10.01
N PRO A 444 9.38 10.04 -9.82
CA PRO A 444 10.59 10.71 -10.26
C PRO A 444 10.67 10.77 -11.79
N PRO A 445 11.34 11.80 -12.36
CA PRO A 445 11.67 11.83 -13.77
C PRO A 445 12.48 10.60 -14.19
N THR A 446 12.34 10.18 -15.44
CA THR A 446 13.11 9.06 -16.00
C THR A 446 14.12 9.57 -17.01
N LEU A 447 15.36 9.09 -16.92
CA LEU A 447 16.43 9.50 -17.81
C LEU A 447 17.12 8.29 -18.42
N ALA A 448 17.19 8.24 -19.74
CA ALA A 448 17.98 7.28 -20.50
C ALA A 448 19.07 8.00 -21.31
N MET A 449 20.20 7.33 -21.52
CA MET A 449 21.37 7.93 -22.14
C MET A 449 22.05 6.98 -23.13
N THR A 450 22.31 7.47 -24.33
CA THR A 450 23.13 6.80 -25.35
C THR A 450 24.23 7.73 -25.85
N ALA A 451 25.48 7.28 -25.80
CA ALA A 451 26.63 8.06 -26.28
C ALA A 451 27.12 7.55 -27.64
N ASN A 452 27.43 8.48 -28.55
CA ASN A 452 28.05 8.17 -29.84
C ASN A 452 29.10 9.25 -30.19
N LYS A 453 30.37 8.83 -30.31
CA LYS A 453 31.52 9.71 -30.56
C LYS A 453 31.55 10.86 -29.55
N CYS A 454 31.34 12.09 -30.02
CA CYS A 454 31.40 13.33 -29.23
C CYS A 454 30.02 13.92 -28.90
N LYS A 455 28.97 13.10 -28.95
CA LYS A 455 27.61 13.49 -28.57
C LYS A 455 27.00 12.47 -27.64
N VAL A 456 26.22 12.97 -26.70
CA VAL A 456 25.34 12.16 -25.86
C VAL A 456 23.90 12.49 -26.21
N TRP A 457 23.10 11.47 -26.44
CA TRP A 457 21.67 11.54 -26.63
C TRP A 457 21.01 11.16 -25.32
N LEU A 458 20.11 12.02 -24.87
CA LEU A 458 19.36 11.87 -23.63
C LEU A 458 17.88 11.78 -23.99
N GLU A 459 17.19 10.86 -23.34
CA GLU A 459 15.75 10.69 -23.43
C GLU A 459 15.19 10.88 -22.02
N LEU A 460 14.42 11.96 -21.87
CA LEU A 460 13.76 12.32 -20.64
C LEU A 460 12.27 12.00 -20.76
N GLY A 461 11.77 11.23 -19.80
CA GLY A 461 10.35 10.90 -19.68
C GLY A 461 9.82 11.16 -18.27
N GLN A 462 8.50 11.01 -18.09
CA GLN A 462 7.82 11.32 -16.82
C GLN A 462 7.96 12.80 -16.41
N THR A 463 7.98 13.71 -17.40
CA THR A 463 7.97 15.17 -17.17
C THR A 463 6.79 15.86 -17.82
N THR A 464 5.91 15.11 -18.49
CA THR A 464 4.72 15.66 -19.15
C THR A 464 3.73 16.22 -18.14
N GLY A 465 3.47 17.52 -18.24
CA GLY A 465 2.62 18.24 -17.29
C GLY A 465 3.35 18.60 -16.00
N ASP A 466 4.65 18.36 -15.90
CA ASP A 466 5.49 18.78 -14.79
C ASP A 466 6.63 19.68 -15.29
N ARG A 467 7.33 20.37 -14.39
CA ARG A 467 8.52 21.15 -14.73
C ARG A 467 9.73 20.56 -14.02
N ALA A 468 10.69 20.12 -14.81
CA ALA A 468 11.96 19.61 -14.32
C ALA A 468 13.12 20.53 -14.70
N ILE A 469 14.19 20.45 -13.92
CA ILE A 469 15.44 21.14 -14.11
C ILE A 469 16.49 20.11 -14.49
N TYR A 470 16.98 20.17 -15.73
CA TYR A 470 18.11 19.37 -16.19
C TYR A 470 19.42 20.11 -15.94
N THR A 471 20.34 19.48 -15.22
CA THR A 471 21.69 19.96 -14.96
C THR A 471 22.72 19.00 -15.52
N LEU A 472 23.62 19.52 -16.36
CA LEU A 472 24.80 18.82 -16.86
C LEU A 472 26.02 19.32 -16.10
N SER A 473 26.75 18.41 -15.47
CA SER A 473 28.05 18.70 -14.86
C SER A 473 29.16 17.90 -15.53
N VAL A 474 30.33 18.53 -15.67
CA VAL A 474 31.55 17.93 -16.23
C VAL A 474 32.66 18.08 -15.20
N ASP A 475 33.24 16.95 -14.79
CA ASP A 475 34.24 16.86 -13.73
C ASP A 475 33.81 17.57 -12.43
N GLY A 476 32.52 17.42 -12.08
CA GLY A 476 31.90 18.01 -10.90
C GLY A 476 31.51 19.49 -11.04
N GLN A 477 31.76 20.13 -12.18
CA GLN A 477 31.40 21.53 -12.42
C GLN A 477 30.15 21.65 -13.31
N PRO A 478 29.07 22.33 -12.87
CA PRO A 478 27.87 22.50 -13.67
C PRO A 478 28.17 23.35 -14.91
N GLN A 479 27.86 22.81 -16.09
CA GLN A 479 28.07 23.45 -17.39
C GLN A 479 26.78 24.00 -17.99
N LYS A 480 25.64 23.38 -17.68
CA LYS A 480 24.36 23.71 -18.27
C LYS A 480 23.23 23.42 -17.30
N ASN A 481 22.26 24.32 -17.25
CA ASN A 481 21.03 24.19 -16.48
C ASN A 481 19.86 24.64 -17.37
N VAL A 482 18.86 23.77 -17.60
CA VAL A 482 17.75 24.01 -18.50
C VAL A 482 16.44 23.50 -17.91
N TYR A 483 15.40 24.32 -17.99
CA TYR A 483 14.03 23.92 -17.66
C TYR A 483 13.43 23.06 -18.78
N ILE A 484 12.76 21.99 -18.37
CA ILE A 484 12.08 21.03 -19.24
C ILE A 484 10.66 20.84 -18.72
N ASP A 485 9.67 20.96 -19.59
CA ASP A 485 8.23 20.95 -19.25
C ASP A 485 7.45 19.80 -19.92
N SER A 486 8.16 18.93 -20.65
CA SER A 486 7.58 17.84 -21.42
C SER A 486 8.63 16.77 -21.72
N ASP A 487 8.15 15.54 -21.94
CA ASP A 487 8.98 14.41 -22.35
C ASP A 487 9.64 14.74 -23.70
N ARG A 488 10.97 14.56 -23.79
CA ARG A 488 11.70 14.88 -25.02
C ARG A 488 13.04 14.18 -25.11
N GLN A 489 13.49 14.02 -26.34
CA GLN A 489 14.85 13.63 -26.66
C GLN A 489 15.68 14.86 -27.01
N PHE A 490 16.90 14.92 -26.49
CA PHE A 490 17.86 15.99 -26.79
C PHE A 490 19.28 15.46 -26.78
N ASN A 491 20.23 16.29 -27.20
CA ASN A 491 21.64 15.93 -27.15
C ASN A 491 22.50 17.04 -26.57
N ASP A 492 23.60 16.61 -25.96
CA ASP A 492 24.68 17.48 -25.53
C ASP A 492 25.98 17.09 -26.22
N LYS A 493 26.82 18.09 -26.46
CA LYS A 493 28.17 17.90 -27.01
C LYS A 493 29.11 17.55 -25.86
N LEU A 494 29.91 16.53 -26.07
CA LEU A 494 30.97 16.16 -25.14
C LEU A 494 32.18 17.07 -25.33
N SER A 495 32.82 17.41 -24.21
CA SER A 495 34.12 18.07 -24.15
C SER A 495 35.19 17.14 -24.71
N ARG A 496 36.21 17.72 -25.36
CA ARG A 496 37.31 16.94 -25.95
C ARG A 496 38.13 16.28 -24.86
N GLY A 497 38.45 15.00 -25.04
CA GLY A 497 39.21 14.20 -24.08
C GLY A 497 38.31 13.25 -23.31
N THR A 498 38.73 12.89 -22.10
CA THR A 498 38.02 11.96 -21.23
C THR A 498 37.58 12.69 -19.98
N HIS A 499 36.27 12.75 -19.72
CA HIS A 499 35.69 13.49 -18.60
C HIS A 499 34.62 12.67 -17.88
N ASN A 500 34.40 12.99 -16.61
CA ASN A 500 33.28 12.46 -15.84
C ASN A 500 32.05 13.36 -16.05
N TYR A 501 30.96 12.79 -16.56
CA TYR A 501 29.71 13.49 -16.79
C TYR A 501 28.66 13.09 -15.75
N THR A 502 27.95 14.08 -15.24
CA THR A 502 26.77 13.90 -14.39
C THR A 502 25.59 14.56 -15.08
N PHE A 503 24.55 13.76 -15.33
CA PHE A 503 23.27 14.19 -15.88
C PHE A 503 22.22 14.10 -14.77
N HIS A 504 21.88 15.23 -14.16
CA HIS A 504 20.90 15.32 -13.07
C HIS A 504 19.62 15.95 -13.56
N VAL A 505 18.47 15.37 -13.22
CA VAL A 505 17.15 15.96 -13.49
C VAL A 505 16.35 15.94 -12.20
N GLU A 506 15.79 17.08 -11.83
CA GLU A 506 14.98 17.25 -10.62
C GLU A 506 13.68 17.96 -10.93
N ASP A 507 12.56 17.47 -10.41
CA ASP A 507 11.24 18.06 -10.59
C ASP A 507 10.90 19.15 -9.55
N LEU A 508 9.70 19.72 -9.62
CA LEU A 508 9.25 20.76 -8.69
C LEU A 508 9.05 20.28 -7.24
N ALA A 509 8.90 18.98 -7.01
CA ALA A 509 8.72 18.38 -5.69
C ALA A 509 10.04 17.86 -5.10
N GLY A 510 11.14 17.92 -5.86
CA GLY A 510 12.47 17.46 -5.47
C GLY A 510 12.70 15.97 -5.71
N ASN A 511 11.84 15.28 -6.46
CA ASN A 511 12.18 13.95 -6.96
C ASN A 511 13.20 14.11 -8.08
N HIS A 512 14.17 13.19 -8.15
CA HIS A 512 15.28 13.33 -9.08
C HIS A 512 15.76 12.00 -9.63
N VAL A 513 16.49 12.11 -10.75
CA VAL A 513 17.23 11.02 -11.37
C VAL A 513 18.61 11.53 -11.78
N GLU A 514 19.63 10.71 -11.56
CA GLU A 514 21.01 11.05 -11.89
C GLU A 514 21.70 9.91 -12.65
N ILE A 515 22.44 10.26 -13.70
CA ILE A 515 23.36 9.35 -14.39
C ILE A 515 24.77 9.90 -14.28
N ASN A 516 25.65 9.11 -13.68
CA ASN A 516 27.09 9.38 -13.63
C ASN A 516 27.83 8.46 -14.61
N LYS A 517 28.57 9.02 -15.57
CA LYS A 517 29.33 8.22 -16.52
C LYS A 517 30.60 8.92 -17.01
N LYS A 518 31.69 8.16 -17.08
CA LYS A 518 32.93 8.57 -17.74
C LYS A 518 32.78 8.39 -19.25
N LEU A 519 32.91 9.47 -20.00
CA LEU A 519 32.75 9.46 -21.47
C LEU A 519 34.01 10.02 -22.15
N GLU A 520 34.26 9.50 -23.35
CA GLU A 520 35.42 9.85 -24.16
C GLU A 520 34.97 10.53 -25.45
N CYS A 521 35.53 11.69 -25.77
CA CYS A 521 35.31 12.37 -27.05
C CYS A 521 36.64 12.72 -27.70
N TYR A 522 36.95 11.96 -28.75
CA TYR A 522 38.12 12.15 -29.60
C TYR A 522 37.66 12.48 -31.03
N PRO A 523 37.53 13.77 -31.39
CA PRO A 523 37.11 14.15 -32.74
C PRO A 523 38.20 13.84 -33.79
N PRO A 524 37.85 13.70 -35.07
CA PRO A 524 38.81 13.43 -36.13
C PRO A 524 39.97 14.43 -36.21
N ILE A 525 41.20 13.93 -36.39
CA ILE A 525 42.44 14.73 -36.44
C ILE A 525 43.05 14.65 -37.85
N ARG A 526 42.72 15.62 -38.69
CA ARG A 526 43.11 15.62 -40.12
C ARG A 526 44.61 15.80 -40.37
N ASN A 527 45.32 16.45 -39.44
CA ASN A 527 46.74 16.77 -39.54
C ASN A 527 47.65 15.75 -38.86
N ALA A 528 47.08 14.69 -38.26
CA ALA A 528 47.88 13.66 -37.60
C ALA A 528 48.68 12.87 -38.63
N LYS A 529 49.99 12.69 -38.39
CA LYS A 529 50.90 11.96 -39.28
C LYS A 529 52.02 11.27 -38.51
N ILE A 530 52.54 10.19 -39.11
CA ILE A 530 53.73 9.49 -38.62
C ILE A 530 54.96 10.18 -39.22
N VAL A 531 55.84 10.71 -38.38
CA VAL A 531 57.11 11.31 -38.78
C VAL A 531 58.24 10.38 -38.34
N ILE A 532 58.91 9.74 -39.28
CA ILE A 532 60.03 8.84 -38.99
C ILE A 532 61.32 9.66 -38.90
N ASP A 533 62.11 9.41 -37.85
CA ASP A 533 63.42 10.05 -37.69
C ASP A 533 64.34 9.60 -38.85
N GLY A 534 64.94 10.56 -39.56
CA GLY A 534 65.72 10.28 -40.77
C GLY A 534 64.87 10.07 -42.05
N GLY A 535 63.58 10.41 -42.01
CA GLY A 535 62.69 10.40 -43.18
C GLY A 535 62.11 9.02 -43.53
N ASP A 536 61.25 8.95 -44.53
CA ASP A 536 60.57 7.73 -45.00
C ASP A 536 61.28 7.04 -46.20
N GLY A 537 62.32 7.67 -46.74
CA GLY A 537 63.16 7.12 -47.79
C GLY A 537 64.02 5.92 -47.36
N LEU A 538 64.61 5.26 -48.36
CA LEU A 538 65.52 4.12 -48.16
C LEU A 538 66.71 4.50 -47.28
N GLU A 539 66.90 3.75 -46.21
CA GLU A 539 68.05 3.92 -45.32
C GLU A 539 69.06 2.80 -45.53
N HIS A 540 70.31 3.17 -45.82
CA HIS A 540 71.42 2.24 -45.91
C HIS A 540 72.03 2.02 -44.53
N VAL A 541 72.05 0.78 -44.07
CA VAL A 541 72.60 0.39 -42.77
C VAL A 541 73.96 -0.29 -43.01
N PRO A 542 75.09 0.40 -42.75
CA PRO A 542 76.40 -0.19 -42.95
C PRO A 542 76.61 -1.33 -41.95
N VAL A 543 76.89 -2.53 -42.46
CA VAL A 543 77.21 -3.69 -41.63
C VAL A 543 78.50 -4.36 -42.10
N PRO A 544 79.32 -4.89 -41.16
CA PRO A 544 80.50 -5.66 -41.51
C PRO A 544 80.13 -6.95 -42.29
N PRO A 545 81.10 -7.58 -42.98
CA PRO A 545 80.90 -8.81 -43.73
C PRO A 545 80.26 -9.94 -42.88
N PRO A 546 79.61 -10.93 -43.51
CA PRO A 546 78.90 -12.00 -42.81
C PRO A 546 79.82 -12.72 -41.81
N PRO A 547 79.40 -12.90 -40.55
CA PRO A 547 80.21 -13.62 -39.58
C PRO A 547 80.30 -15.12 -39.94
N PRO A 548 81.33 -15.85 -39.46
CA PRO A 548 81.48 -17.29 -39.65
C PRO A 548 80.23 -18.09 -39.23
N LYS A 549 80.01 -19.27 -39.83
CA LYS A 549 78.88 -20.16 -39.50
C LYS A 549 78.86 -20.44 -37.99
N GLY A 550 77.72 -20.15 -37.34
CA GLY A 550 77.49 -20.42 -35.91
C GLY A 550 77.43 -19.19 -35.00
N VAL A 551 77.73 -17.99 -35.50
CA VAL A 551 77.66 -16.72 -34.74
C VAL A 551 76.33 -16.00 -35.00
N ASN A 552 75.78 -15.33 -33.98
CA ASN A 552 74.55 -14.54 -34.08
C ASN A 552 74.67 -13.47 -35.17
N SER A 553 73.90 -13.62 -36.25
CA SER A 553 73.91 -12.73 -37.42
C SER A 553 72.79 -11.69 -37.40
N LYS A 554 72.10 -11.51 -36.26
CA LYS A 554 70.99 -10.56 -36.14
C LYS A 554 71.49 -9.13 -36.20
N ILE A 555 70.92 -8.36 -37.10
CA ILE A 555 71.25 -6.94 -37.29
C ILE A 555 70.12 -6.16 -36.66
N HIS A 556 70.42 -5.43 -35.59
CA HIS A 556 69.43 -4.62 -34.89
C HIS A 556 69.52 -3.16 -35.32
N ARG A 557 68.36 -2.52 -35.49
CA ARG A 557 68.25 -1.08 -35.73
C ARG A 557 67.20 -0.52 -34.79
N GLN A 558 67.44 0.68 -34.27
CA GLN A 558 66.42 1.43 -33.56
C GLN A 558 65.55 2.14 -34.58
N LEU A 559 64.25 1.86 -34.56
CA LEU A 559 63.24 2.60 -35.29
C LEU A 559 62.67 3.66 -34.36
N SER A 560 62.89 4.93 -34.71
CA SER A 560 62.38 6.08 -33.97
C SER A 560 61.39 6.85 -34.83
N PHE A 561 60.21 7.14 -34.29
CA PHE A 561 59.20 7.96 -34.98
C PHE A 561 58.31 8.70 -33.98
N THR A 562 57.73 9.80 -34.44
CA THR A 562 56.80 10.63 -33.67
C THR A 562 55.44 10.67 -34.35
N ILE A 563 54.37 10.55 -33.57
CA ILE A 563 53.01 10.82 -34.03
C ILE A 563 52.78 12.32 -33.87
N ALA A 564 52.97 13.07 -34.95
CA ALA A 564 52.85 14.52 -34.97
C ALA A 564 51.42 14.96 -35.30
N GLY A 565 51.05 16.17 -34.88
CA GLY A 565 49.75 16.78 -35.19
C GLY A 565 48.63 16.41 -34.23
N LEU A 566 48.92 15.67 -33.15
CA LEU A 566 47.97 15.41 -32.07
C LEU A 566 47.69 16.69 -31.27
N PRO A 567 46.46 16.91 -30.77
CA PRO A 567 46.16 18.02 -29.88
C PRO A 567 47.08 18.01 -28.66
N GLN A 568 47.77 19.13 -28.40
CA GLN A 568 48.73 19.29 -27.30
C GLN A 568 49.85 18.22 -27.29
N ASN A 569 50.08 17.49 -28.40
CA ASN A 569 50.97 16.33 -28.46
C ASN A 569 50.65 15.21 -27.46
N ASP A 570 49.40 15.11 -27.04
CA ASP A 570 48.94 14.18 -26.02
C ASP A 570 48.86 12.73 -26.57
N PRO A 571 49.60 11.76 -26.00
CA PRO A 571 49.56 10.36 -26.42
C PRO A 571 48.20 9.68 -26.16
N ASP A 572 47.33 10.22 -25.31
CA ASP A 572 46.01 9.63 -25.00
C ASP A 572 45.08 9.55 -26.22
N TYR A 573 45.38 10.29 -27.29
CA TYR A 573 44.66 10.21 -28.57
C TYR A 573 44.99 8.95 -29.37
N ILE A 574 46.05 8.25 -29.02
CA ILE A 574 46.49 7.01 -29.67
C ILE A 574 45.74 5.84 -29.02
N ARG A 575 45.13 4.99 -29.84
CA ARG A 575 44.51 3.75 -29.36
C ARG A 575 45.51 2.60 -29.40
N GLU A 576 46.21 2.46 -30.51
CA GLU A 576 47.13 1.35 -30.75
C GLU A 576 48.16 1.72 -31.82
N ILE A 577 49.39 1.23 -31.67
CA ILE A 577 50.43 1.28 -32.68
C ILE A 577 50.83 -0.16 -33.03
N LYS A 578 50.85 -0.47 -34.32
CA LYS A 578 51.26 -1.76 -34.86
C LYS A 578 52.49 -1.58 -35.76
N ILE A 579 53.57 -2.29 -35.45
CA ILE A 579 54.82 -2.28 -36.21
C ILE A 579 55.03 -3.67 -36.79
N ALA A 580 54.97 -3.82 -38.11
CA ALA A 580 55.09 -5.09 -38.82
C ALA A 580 56.35 -5.15 -39.69
N TYR A 581 57.16 -6.19 -39.52
CA TYR A 581 58.39 -6.43 -40.28
C TYR A 581 58.77 -7.91 -40.25
N LEU A 582 59.31 -8.46 -41.35
CA LEU A 582 59.80 -9.85 -41.43
C LEU A 582 58.82 -10.93 -40.90
N GLY A 583 57.50 -10.74 -41.10
CA GLY A 583 56.47 -11.63 -40.56
C GLY A 583 56.23 -11.49 -39.05
N LYS A 584 56.98 -10.65 -38.34
CA LYS A 584 56.77 -10.26 -36.94
C LYS A 584 55.87 -9.04 -36.86
N THR A 585 55.14 -8.94 -35.74
CA THR A 585 54.28 -7.79 -35.42
C THR A 585 54.51 -7.41 -33.96
N ILE A 586 54.72 -6.14 -33.70
CA ILE A 586 54.75 -5.54 -32.37
C ILE A 586 53.49 -4.68 -32.23
N ILE A 587 52.79 -4.79 -31.10
CA ILE A 587 51.60 -4.00 -30.78
C ILE A 587 51.89 -3.23 -29.50
N ILE A 588 51.73 -1.91 -29.55
CA ILE A 588 51.84 -1.01 -28.40
C ILE A 588 50.45 -0.40 -28.18
N ARG A 589 49.89 -0.57 -26.98
CA ARG A 589 48.59 0.02 -26.64
C ARG A 589 48.79 1.47 -26.23
N GLY A 590 47.84 2.33 -26.56
CA GLY A 590 47.90 3.75 -26.18
C GLY A 590 48.00 3.97 -24.67
N SER A 591 47.36 3.11 -23.88
CA SER A 591 47.42 3.14 -22.40
C SER A 591 48.81 2.99 -21.82
N ASP A 592 49.73 2.39 -22.59
CA ASP A 592 51.08 2.06 -22.13
C ASP A 592 52.09 3.13 -22.56
N MET A 593 51.61 4.20 -23.24
CA MET A 593 52.44 5.25 -23.80
C MET A 593 52.54 6.44 -22.86
N LEU A 594 53.77 6.87 -22.57
CA LEU A 594 54.06 8.10 -21.82
C LEU A 594 54.39 9.28 -22.75
N SER A 595 54.59 9.02 -24.04
CA SER A 595 54.99 10.01 -25.05
C SER A 595 54.43 9.63 -26.42
N ASN A 596 54.23 10.62 -27.28
CA ASN A 596 53.91 10.43 -28.70
C ASN A 596 55.16 10.13 -29.57
N ARG A 597 56.35 10.06 -28.98
CA ARG A 597 57.58 9.54 -29.60
C ARG A 597 57.78 8.09 -29.22
N ILE A 598 58.03 7.25 -30.21
CA ILE A 598 58.25 5.82 -30.05
C ILE A 598 59.65 5.45 -30.51
N ASP A 599 60.35 4.73 -29.64
CA ASP A 599 61.64 4.12 -29.90
C ASP A 599 61.50 2.60 -29.79
N GLN A 600 61.64 1.89 -30.92
CA GLN A 600 61.47 0.45 -30.97
C GLN A 600 62.68 -0.21 -31.62
N GLN A 601 63.31 -1.17 -30.93
CA GLN A 601 64.35 -1.99 -31.53
C GLN A 601 63.72 -3.03 -32.48
N ILE A 602 64.21 -3.06 -33.72
CA ILE A 602 63.77 -3.98 -34.77
C ILE A 602 64.94 -4.83 -35.27
N GLU A 603 64.62 -6.02 -35.77
CA GLU A 603 65.58 -6.93 -36.40
C GLU A 603 65.50 -6.78 -37.92
N LEU A 604 66.65 -6.67 -38.56
CA LEU A 604 66.81 -6.57 -40.01
C LEU A 604 67.50 -7.83 -40.56
N LYS A 605 67.15 -8.22 -41.79
CA LYS A 605 67.88 -9.22 -42.57
C LYS A 605 68.79 -8.54 -43.59
N ARG A 606 69.91 -9.19 -43.94
CA ARG A 606 70.75 -8.77 -45.09
C ARG A 606 69.88 -8.67 -46.35
N GLY A 607 70.04 -7.59 -47.11
CA GLY A 607 69.11 -7.22 -48.19
C GLY A 607 68.11 -6.15 -47.77
N THR A 608 66.91 -6.18 -48.37
CA THR A 608 65.90 -5.14 -48.12
C THR A 608 64.86 -5.62 -47.10
N THR A 609 64.66 -4.84 -46.04
CA THR A 609 63.61 -5.05 -45.03
C THR A 609 62.67 -3.85 -45.04
N ILE A 610 61.37 -4.09 -45.22
CA ILE A 610 60.35 -3.04 -45.15
C ILE A 610 59.65 -3.15 -43.79
N VAL A 611 59.63 -2.04 -43.06
CA VAL A 611 58.91 -1.92 -41.79
C VAL A 611 57.65 -1.10 -42.03
N LYS A 612 56.49 -1.66 -41.70
CA LYS A 612 55.20 -0.99 -41.80
C LYS A 612 54.74 -0.56 -40.41
N ILE A 613 54.49 0.73 -40.24
CA ILE A 613 53.97 1.33 -39.02
C ILE A 613 52.50 1.67 -39.28
N THR A 614 51.61 1.24 -38.41
CA THR A 614 50.18 1.56 -38.45
C THR A 614 49.76 2.10 -37.10
N VAL A 615 49.26 3.34 -37.06
CA VAL A 615 48.76 3.98 -35.85
C VAL A 615 47.25 4.09 -35.96
N LYS A 616 46.52 3.52 -35.00
CA LYS A 616 45.08 3.68 -34.86
C LYS A 616 44.81 4.71 -33.78
N LEU A 617 44.12 5.80 -34.12
CA LEU A 617 43.72 6.83 -33.16
C LEU A 617 42.39 6.45 -32.49
N LYS A 618 42.13 7.00 -31.30
CA LYS A 618 40.85 6.82 -30.58
C LYS A 618 39.67 7.43 -31.35
N SER A 619 39.92 8.44 -32.17
CA SER A 619 38.96 9.04 -33.10
C SER A 619 38.54 8.10 -34.25
N GLY A 620 39.31 7.01 -34.48
CA GLY A 620 39.03 5.96 -35.46
C GLY A 620 39.92 5.97 -36.69
N GLU A 621 40.65 7.06 -36.95
CA GLU A 621 41.59 7.16 -38.07
C GLU A 621 42.75 6.19 -37.95
N ILE A 622 43.22 5.75 -39.12
CA ILE A 622 44.34 4.84 -39.26
C ILE A 622 45.41 5.54 -40.09
N LEU A 623 46.54 5.85 -39.46
CA LEU A 623 47.72 6.37 -40.13
C LEU A 623 48.62 5.20 -40.49
N THR A 624 49.21 5.20 -41.68
CA THR A 624 50.15 4.17 -42.11
C THR A 624 51.37 4.81 -42.72
N GLN A 625 52.55 4.31 -42.37
CA GLN A 625 53.80 4.72 -43.00
C GLN A 625 54.76 3.53 -43.09
N THR A 626 55.64 3.55 -44.09
CA THR A 626 56.64 2.51 -44.29
C THR A 626 58.06 3.07 -44.27
N LYS A 627 58.99 2.32 -43.68
CA LYS A 627 60.43 2.62 -43.71
C LYS A 627 61.19 1.44 -44.34
N PRO A 628 61.80 1.61 -45.51
CA PRO A 628 62.66 0.60 -46.09
C PRO A 628 64.11 0.73 -45.59
N TYR A 629 64.69 -0.39 -45.16
CA TYR A 629 66.10 -0.50 -44.78
C TYR A 629 66.83 -1.40 -45.78
N LYS A 630 68.01 -0.97 -46.24
CA LYS A 630 68.95 -1.79 -47.00
C LYS A 630 70.18 -2.06 -46.15
N VAL A 631 70.39 -3.34 -45.84
CA VAL A 631 71.51 -3.84 -45.03
C VAL A 631 72.53 -4.55 -45.90
#